data_AF-A0A5Q4DY20-F1
#
_entry.id   AF-A0A5Q4DY20-F1
#
_cell.length_a   1.000
_cell.length_b   1.000
_cell.length_c   1.000
_cell.angle_alpha   90.00
_cell.angle_beta   90.00
_cell.angle_gamma   90.00
#
_symmetry.space_group_name_H-M   'P 1'
#
loop_
_entity.id
_entity.type
_entity.pdbx_description
1 polymer ?
#
loop_
_entity_poly.entity_id
_entity_poly.type
_entity_poly.pdbx_seq_one_letter_code
_entity_poly.pdbx_strand_id
1 'polypeptide(L)'
;MAAIRHVGNIGIVLLLGIALTGSMGLDHTQAKGLGSISTDSVGEIGLKQNRAQTYRNAMLAGYSATERRDYHTALINFRRALAARPGDRYATAAIRNMETYIARARAEAAKQAEIIQRQETLAAAVAASDWACAAASVDRLVVLIPPDSADRSRLIAYRGELTGFIQARTNLEQWSTICPGGQV
;
A
#
# COMPACT_ATOMS: atom_id res chain seq x y z
N MET A 1 -9.00 -19.67 -46.59
CA MET A 1 -8.38 -20.84 -45.91
C MET A 1 -8.63 -20.63 -44.42
N ALA A 2 -9.71 -21.19 -43.84
CA ALA A 2 -9.73 -22.47 -43.11
C ALA A 2 -8.71 -22.50 -41.96
N ALA A 3 -9.01 -22.80 -40.69
CA ALA A 3 -10.15 -23.42 -40.01
C ALA A 3 -10.10 -23.00 -38.51
N ILE A 4 -11.21 -22.67 -37.84
CA ILE A 4 -12.01 -23.53 -36.94
C ILE A 4 -11.20 -24.59 -36.18
N ARG A 5 -11.21 -24.51 -34.84
CA ARG A 5 -11.53 -25.65 -33.95
C ARG A 5 -11.99 -25.18 -32.56
N HIS A 6 -13.26 -25.46 -32.28
CA HIS A 6 -13.88 -25.54 -30.96
C HIS A 6 -13.21 -26.60 -30.08
N VAL A 7 -13.22 -26.38 -28.77
CA VAL A 7 -13.56 -27.41 -27.77
C VAL A 7 -14.36 -26.74 -26.65
N GLY A 8 -15.62 -27.16 -26.49
CA GLY A 8 -16.38 -26.96 -25.26
C GLY A 8 -16.29 -28.19 -24.37
N ASN A 9 -16.67 -28.05 -23.09
CA ASN A 9 -17.38 -29.13 -22.39
C ASN A 9 -18.02 -28.64 -21.09
N ILE A 10 -19.32 -28.94 -20.97
CA ILE A 10 -20.01 -29.64 -19.86
C ILE A 10 -19.80 -29.03 -18.46
N GLY A 11 -20.79 -28.63 -17.70
CA GLY A 11 -22.21 -28.98 -17.64
C GLY A 11 -22.64 -28.81 -16.17
N ILE A 12 -23.91 -28.52 -15.92
CA ILE A 12 -24.78 -29.28 -15.03
C ILE A 12 -26.16 -28.63 -15.12
N VAL A 13 -27.06 -29.36 -15.77
CA VAL A 13 -28.51 -29.22 -15.62
C VAL A 13 -28.90 -30.27 -14.59
N LEU A 14 -29.55 -29.87 -13.50
CA LEU A 14 -30.34 -30.80 -12.70
C LEU A 14 -31.73 -30.19 -12.49
N LEU A 15 -32.71 -30.98 -12.93
CA LEU A 15 -34.13 -30.68 -13.07
C LEU A 15 -34.91 -31.64 -12.16
N LEU A 16 -36.14 -31.24 -11.81
CA LEU A 16 -37.22 -31.99 -11.12
C LEU A 16 -36.99 -32.30 -9.63
N GLY A 17 -37.98 -32.20 -8.73
CA GLY A 17 -39.43 -32.04 -8.85
C GLY A 17 -40.16 -33.15 -8.06
N ILE A 18 -41.20 -32.75 -7.28
CA ILE A 18 -42.37 -33.56 -6.82
C ILE A 18 -42.10 -34.54 -5.65
N ALA A 19 -42.99 -34.88 -4.70
CA ALA A 19 -44.15 -34.33 -3.98
C ALA A 19 -44.62 -35.42 -2.97
N LEU A 20 -45.45 -35.06 -1.96
CA LEU A 20 -46.38 -35.94 -1.17
C LEU A 20 -45.70 -36.97 -0.22
N THR A 21 -46.17 -37.36 0.98
CA THR A 21 -47.46 -37.39 1.70
C THR A 21 -47.23 -37.79 3.18
N GLY A 22 -48.15 -37.39 4.08
CA GLY A 22 -48.53 -38.10 5.34
C GLY A 22 -47.59 -37.95 6.54
N SER A 23 -47.99 -38.05 7.81
CA SER A 23 -49.28 -38.11 8.50
C SER A 23 -48.97 -38.06 10.01
N MET A 24 -49.80 -37.35 10.79
CA MET A 24 -50.19 -37.62 12.19
C MET A 24 -49.14 -38.00 13.25
N GLY A 25 -49.11 -37.20 14.32
CA GLY A 25 -48.55 -37.58 15.62
C GLY A 25 -48.62 -36.42 16.62
N LEU A 26 -49.77 -36.24 17.27
CA LEU A 26 -49.83 -35.56 18.56
C LEU A 26 -49.08 -36.44 19.56
N ASP A 27 -48.13 -35.87 20.30
CA ASP A 27 -47.94 -36.33 21.68
C ASP A 27 -47.51 -35.19 22.60
N HIS A 28 -48.22 -35.13 23.73
CA HIS A 28 -48.14 -34.13 24.76
C HIS A 28 -47.17 -34.63 25.83
N THR A 29 -45.96 -34.07 25.90
CA THR A 29 -45.14 -34.19 27.12
C THR A 29 -44.62 -32.84 27.55
N GLN A 30 -45.29 -32.37 28.60
CA GLN A 30 -44.98 -31.20 29.42
C GLN A 30 -43.61 -31.37 30.09
N ALA A 31 -42.57 -30.76 29.52
CA ALA A 31 -41.30 -30.58 30.22
C ALA A 31 -41.38 -29.36 31.14
N LYS A 32 -41.86 -29.61 32.35
CA LYS A 32 -41.68 -28.78 33.55
C LYS A 32 -40.18 -28.66 33.82
N GLY A 33 -39.66 -27.44 33.83
CA GLY A 33 -38.28 -27.15 34.23
C GLY A 33 -37.61 -26.01 33.48
N LEU A 34 -38.30 -24.87 33.27
CA LEU A 34 -37.62 -23.62 32.93
C LEU A 34 -36.84 -23.16 34.17
N GLY A 35 -35.61 -23.65 34.29
CA GLY A 35 -34.57 -22.88 34.96
C GLY A 35 -34.42 -21.57 34.18
N SER A 36 -34.66 -20.45 34.86
CA SER A 36 -34.44 -19.10 34.37
C SER A 36 -32.97 -18.91 33.97
N ILE A 37 -32.59 -19.34 32.77
CA ILE A 37 -31.40 -18.81 32.09
C ILE A 37 -31.78 -17.39 31.69
N SER A 38 -31.24 -16.41 32.42
CA SER A 38 -31.37 -15.01 32.09
C SER A 38 -30.95 -14.81 30.63
N THR A 39 -31.90 -14.45 29.78
CA THR A 39 -31.76 -14.25 28.32
C THR A 39 -30.62 -13.31 27.94
N ASP A 40 -30.18 -12.48 28.89
CA ASP A 40 -29.05 -11.56 28.76
C ASP A 40 -27.70 -12.28 28.57
N SER A 41 -27.55 -13.47 29.15
CA SER A 41 -26.29 -14.25 29.12
C SER A 41 -26.03 -14.87 27.74
N VAL A 42 -27.09 -15.24 27.02
CA VAL A 42 -26.98 -15.87 25.68
C VAL A 42 -26.59 -14.84 24.64
N GLY A 43 -27.11 -13.61 24.75
CA GLY A 43 -26.73 -12.49 23.87
C GLY A 43 -25.26 -12.10 24.02
N GLU A 44 -24.74 -12.04 25.24
CA GLU A 44 -23.34 -11.72 25.50
C GLU A 44 -22.37 -12.77 24.95
N ILE A 45 -22.70 -14.07 25.09
CA ILE A 45 -21.87 -15.17 24.56
C ILE A 45 -21.82 -15.12 23.03
N GLY A 46 -22.95 -14.91 22.36
CA GLY A 46 -23.01 -14.80 20.90
C GLY A 46 -22.20 -13.60 20.38
N LEU A 47 -22.29 -12.44 21.06
CA LEU A 47 -21.50 -11.26 20.72
C LEU A 47 -20.00 -11.47 20.89
N LYS A 48 -19.56 -12.12 21.98
CA LYS A 48 -18.15 -12.46 22.21
C LYS A 48 -17.62 -13.42 21.15
N GLN A 49 -18.41 -14.43 20.76
CA GLN A 49 -18.06 -15.37 19.69
C GLN A 49 -17.96 -14.67 18.32
N ASN A 50 -18.91 -13.79 18.00
CA ASN A 50 -18.88 -13.00 16.78
C ASN A 50 -17.62 -12.13 16.72
N ARG A 51 -17.31 -11.37 17.78
CA ARG A 51 -16.08 -10.57 17.87
C ARG A 51 -14.82 -11.42 17.71
N ALA A 52 -14.77 -12.62 18.30
CA ALA A 52 -13.63 -13.52 18.16
C ALA A 52 -13.46 -14.02 16.72
N GLN A 53 -14.56 -14.31 16.00
CA GLN A 53 -14.53 -14.65 14.59
C GLN A 53 -14.10 -13.46 13.72
N THR A 54 -14.68 -12.28 13.94
CA THR A 54 -14.29 -11.04 13.25
C THR A 54 -12.80 -10.76 13.42
N TYR A 55 -12.28 -10.88 14.65
CA TYR A 55 -10.85 -10.73 14.93
C TYR A 55 -10.02 -11.70 14.09
N ARG A 56 -10.31 -13.01 14.14
CA ARG A 56 -9.54 -14.03 13.41
C ARG A 56 -9.55 -13.77 11.90
N ASN A 57 -10.73 -13.53 11.33
CA ASN A 57 -10.88 -13.30 9.90
C ASN A 57 -10.16 -12.03 9.44
N ALA A 58 -10.28 -10.95 10.23
CA ALA A 58 -9.62 -9.69 9.93
C ALA A 58 -8.09 -9.80 10.06
N MET A 59 -7.57 -10.54 11.05
CA MET A 59 -6.13 -10.81 11.16
C MET A 59 -5.61 -11.60 9.96
N LEU A 60 -6.30 -12.68 9.57
CA LEU A 60 -5.95 -13.49 8.40
C LEU A 60 -5.96 -12.67 7.11
N ALA A 61 -7.01 -11.88 6.88
CA ALA A 61 -7.11 -11.00 5.72
C ALA A 61 -6.00 -9.93 5.72
N GLY A 62 -5.69 -9.37 6.89
CA GLY A 62 -4.61 -8.39 7.04
C GLY A 62 -3.23 -8.97 6.69
N TYR A 63 -2.92 -10.16 7.18
CA TYR A 63 -1.66 -10.85 6.84
C TYR A 63 -1.60 -11.24 5.36
N SER A 64 -2.68 -11.80 4.82
CA SER A 64 -2.74 -12.15 3.39
C SER A 64 -2.57 -10.93 2.47
N ALA A 65 -3.15 -9.78 2.84
CA ALA A 65 -2.92 -8.53 2.12
C ALA A 65 -1.47 -8.03 2.28
N THR A 66 -0.86 -8.21 3.46
CA THR A 66 0.55 -7.86 3.72
C THR A 66 1.49 -8.70 2.84
N GLU A 67 1.24 -10.00 2.69
CA GLU A 67 2.01 -10.89 1.80
C GLU A 67 1.95 -10.45 0.34
N ARG A 68 0.79 -9.94 -0.10
CA ARG A 68 0.60 -9.32 -1.43
C ARG A 68 1.14 -7.89 -1.54
N ARG A 69 1.72 -7.35 -0.46
CA ARG A 69 2.18 -5.94 -0.34
C ARG A 69 1.07 -4.91 -0.51
N ASP A 70 -0.19 -5.31 -0.33
CA ASP A 70 -1.35 -4.42 -0.31
C ASP A 70 -1.53 -3.86 1.11
N TYR A 71 -0.64 -2.93 1.46
CA TYR A 71 -0.53 -2.38 2.83
C TYR A 71 -1.76 -1.56 3.24
N HIS A 72 -2.48 -0.97 2.28
CA HIS A 72 -3.72 -0.23 2.56
C HIS A 72 -4.86 -1.17 2.94
N THR A 73 -5.08 -2.24 2.16
CA THR A 73 -6.06 -3.28 2.52
C THR A 73 -5.67 -3.98 3.82
N ALA A 74 -4.38 -4.25 4.02
CA ALA A 74 -3.89 -4.83 5.26
C ALA A 74 -4.20 -3.94 6.48
N LEU A 75 -3.92 -2.63 6.39
CA LEU A 75 -4.20 -1.66 7.44
C LEU A 75 -5.69 -1.61 7.83
N ILE A 76 -6.58 -1.61 6.83
CA ILE A 76 -8.03 -1.64 7.07
C ILE A 76 -8.42 -2.90 7.86
N ASN A 77 -7.90 -4.06 7.48
CA ASN A 77 -8.22 -5.32 8.16
C ASN A 77 -7.61 -5.41 9.56
N PHE A 78 -6.38 -4.94 9.79
CA PHE A 78 -5.84 -4.89 11.15
C PHE A 78 -6.58 -3.90 12.06
N ARG A 79 -7.08 -2.78 11.53
CA ARG A 79 -7.97 -1.88 12.27
C ARG A 79 -9.30 -2.54 12.64
N ARG A 80 -9.89 -3.33 11.73
CA ARG A 80 -11.08 -4.15 12.03
C ARG A 80 -10.80 -5.20 13.12
N ALA A 81 -9.63 -5.85 13.07
CA ALA A 81 -9.21 -6.79 14.10
C ALA A 81 -9.08 -6.10 15.48
N LEU A 82 -8.44 -4.92 15.53
CA LEU A 82 -8.30 -4.15 16.75
C LEU A 82 -9.66 -3.66 17.31
N ALA A 83 -10.60 -3.29 16.44
CA ALA A 83 -11.96 -2.94 16.87
C ALA A 83 -12.72 -4.15 17.46
N ALA A 84 -12.52 -5.34 16.90
CA ALA A 84 -13.12 -6.57 17.42
C ALA A 84 -12.49 -7.03 18.74
N ARG A 85 -11.20 -6.73 18.95
CA ARG A 85 -10.48 -6.99 20.20
C ARG A 85 -9.64 -5.77 20.62
N PRO A 86 -10.25 -4.81 21.35
CA PRO A 86 -9.54 -3.64 21.84
C PRO A 86 -8.36 -4.04 22.74
N GLY A 87 -7.23 -3.33 22.60
CA GLY A 87 -6.00 -3.62 23.36
C GLY A 87 -5.17 -4.80 22.82
N ASP A 88 -5.57 -5.42 21.70
CA ASP A 88 -4.78 -6.50 21.10
C ASP A 88 -3.42 -5.98 20.59
N ARG A 89 -2.34 -6.47 21.22
CA ARG A 89 -0.97 -6.06 20.90
C ARG A 89 -0.55 -6.44 19.48
N TYR A 90 -1.06 -7.54 18.94
CA TYR A 90 -0.70 -8.02 17.60
C TYR A 90 -1.34 -7.16 16.51
N ALA A 91 -2.64 -6.89 16.60
CA ALA A 91 -3.32 -5.98 15.69
C ALA A 91 -2.71 -4.57 15.73
N THR A 92 -2.37 -4.07 16.93
CA THR A 92 -1.72 -2.76 17.12
C THR A 92 -0.33 -2.71 16.47
N ALA A 93 0.49 -3.74 16.66
CA ALA A 93 1.81 -3.81 16.02
C ALA A 93 1.70 -3.92 14.50
N ALA A 94 0.74 -4.70 13.99
CA ALA A 94 0.50 -4.85 12.57
C ALA A 94 0.06 -3.52 11.91
N ILE A 95 -0.81 -2.74 12.56
CA ILE A 95 -1.20 -1.39 12.12
C ILE A 95 0.04 -0.48 11.96
N ARG A 96 0.89 -0.41 13.00
CA ARG A 96 2.12 0.39 12.96
C ARG A 96 3.07 -0.03 11.83
N ASN A 97 3.19 -1.33 11.60
CA ASN A 97 4.01 -1.86 10.50
C ASN A 97 3.45 -1.40 9.15
N MET A 98 2.13 -1.48 8.95
CA MET A 98 1.51 -1.04 7.70
C MET A 98 1.66 0.47 7.49
N GLU A 99 1.47 1.27 8.53
CA GLU A 99 1.69 2.72 8.48
C GLU A 99 3.14 3.05 8.10
N THR A 100 4.11 2.30 8.65
CA THR A 100 5.53 2.43 8.29
C THR A 100 5.78 2.10 6.82
N TYR A 101 5.20 1.01 6.29
CA TYR A 101 5.38 0.64 4.89
C TYR A 101 4.73 1.63 3.93
N ILE A 102 3.54 2.13 4.25
CA ILE A 102 2.85 3.16 3.45
C ILE A 102 3.67 4.46 3.44
N ALA A 103 4.17 4.89 4.60
CA ALA A 103 5.00 6.09 4.70
C ALA A 103 6.30 5.96 3.88
N ARG A 104 6.98 4.81 3.96
CA ARG A 104 8.18 4.53 3.15
C ARG A 104 7.88 4.56 1.66
N ALA A 105 6.79 3.94 1.21
CA ALA A 105 6.40 3.96 -0.20
C ALA A 105 6.13 5.39 -0.70
N ARG A 106 5.46 6.22 0.11
CA ARG A 106 5.24 7.64 -0.20
C ARG A 106 6.54 8.44 -0.27
N ALA A 107 7.46 8.22 0.67
CA ALA A 107 8.75 8.88 0.69
C ALA A 107 9.58 8.51 -0.55
N GLU A 108 9.59 7.24 -0.94
CA GLU A 108 10.29 6.79 -2.15
C GLU A 108 9.65 7.39 -3.42
N ALA A 109 8.32 7.45 -3.51
CA ALA A 109 7.64 8.10 -4.62
C ALA A 109 7.96 9.60 -4.71
N ALA A 110 7.98 10.31 -3.57
CA ALA A 110 8.36 11.72 -3.52
C ALA A 110 9.82 11.94 -3.92
N LYS A 111 10.72 11.08 -3.45
CA LYS A 111 12.13 11.08 -3.83
C LYS A 111 12.30 10.88 -5.34
N GLN A 112 11.59 9.92 -5.93
CA GLN A 112 11.64 9.66 -7.37
C GLN A 112 11.10 10.85 -8.17
N ALA A 113 10.01 11.48 -7.73
CA ALA A 113 9.49 12.68 -8.35
C ALA A 113 10.50 13.84 -8.29
N GLU A 114 11.20 14.01 -7.16
CA GLU A 114 12.27 15.00 -7.05
C GLU A 114 13.42 14.69 -8.01
N ILE A 115 13.87 13.44 -8.13
CA ILE A 115 14.93 13.06 -9.07
C ILE A 115 14.54 13.47 -10.50
N ILE A 116 13.33 13.15 -10.94
CA ILE A 116 12.84 13.50 -12.29
C ILE A 116 12.86 15.03 -12.49
N GLN A 117 12.29 15.76 -11.54
CA GLN A 117 12.25 17.22 -11.60
C GLN A 117 13.65 17.85 -11.65
N ARG A 118 14.61 17.29 -10.91
CA ARG A 118 16.01 17.75 -10.93
C ARG A 118 16.72 17.42 -12.24
N GLN A 119 16.44 16.27 -12.85
CA GLN A 119 16.98 15.91 -14.15
C GLN A 119 16.48 16.86 -15.25
N GLU A 120 15.19 17.23 -15.22
CA GLU A 120 14.63 18.22 -16.14
C GLU A 120 15.23 19.61 -15.93
N THR A 121 15.37 20.03 -14.66
CA THR A 121 15.99 21.31 -14.29
C THR A 121 17.44 21.37 -14.76
N LEU A 122 18.20 20.28 -14.56
CA LEU A 122 19.58 20.16 -15.02
C LEU A 122 19.68 20.29 -16.55
N ALA A 123 18.83 19.56 -17.28
CA ALA A 123 18.83 19.60 -18.74
C ALA A 123 18.53 21.02 -19.27
N ALA A 124 17.54 21.70 -18.69
CA ALA A 124 17.19 23.08 -19.05
C ALA A 124 18.31 24.07 -18.72
N ALA A 125 18.91 23.96 -17.52
CA ALA A 125 20.01 24.82 -17.09
C ALA A 125 21.23 24.67 -18.01
N VAL A 126 21.60 23.43 -18.37
CA VAL A 126 22.69 23.15 -19.30
C VAL A 126 22.40 23.74 -20.69
N ALA A 127 21.18 23.57 -21.21
CA ALA A 127 20.79 24.15 -22.49
C ALA A 127 20.85 25.69 -22.49
N ALA A 128 20.53 26.31 -21.35
CA ALA A 128 20.62 27.76 -21.15
C ALA A 128 22.04 28.26 -20.81
N SER A 129 23.03 27.36 -20.66
CA SER A 129 24.35 27.68 -20.09
C SER A 129 24.31 28.30 -18.68
N ASP A 130 23.25 28.01 -17.91
CA ASP A 130 23.14 28.38 -16.50
C ASP A 130 23.89 27.35 -15.64
N TRP A 131 25.20 27.54 -15.54
CA TRP A 131 26.08 26.61 -14.83
C TRP A 131 25.85 26.59 -13.32
N ALA A 132 25.35 27.70 -12.74
CA ALA A 132 25.00 27.77 -11.32
C ALA A 132 23.82 26.83 -11.03
N CYS A 133 22.76 26.86 -11.84
CA CYS A 133 21.63 25.96 -11.67
C CYS A 133 21.88 24.53 -12.11
N ALA A 134 22.76 24.32 -13.09
CA ALA A 134 23.24 22.97 -13.40
C ALA A 134 23.96 22.36 -12.19
N ALA A 135 24.90 23.10 -11.56
CA ALA A 135 25.65 22.63 -10.40
C ALA A 135 24.74 22.33 -9.21
N ALA A 136 23.82 23.24 -8.86
CA ALA A 136 22.87 23.05 -7.78
C ALA A 136 21.96 21.82 -8.00
N SER A 137 21.53 21.58 -9.25
CA SER A 137 20.72 20.41 -9.60
C SER A 137 21.51 19.11 -9.43
N VAL A 138 22.79 19.09 -9.85
CA VAL A 138 23.69 17.94 -9.69
C VAL A 138 23.96 17.66 -8.21
N ASP A 139 24.21 18.67 -7.39
CA ASP A 139 24.44 18.47 -5.95
C ASP A 139 23.25 17.82 -5.26
N ARG A 140 22.03 18.25 -5.60
CA ARG A 140 20.83 17.62 -5.07
C ARG A 140 20.68 16.17 -5.55
N LEU A 141 20.94 15.91 -6.84
CA LEU A 141 20.91 14.55 -7.39
C LEU A 141 21.93 13.61 -6.72
N VAL A 142 23.14 14.08 -6.39
CA VAL A 142 24.16 13.27 -5.70
C VAL A 142 23.73 12.79 -4.32
N VAL A 143 22.86 13.55 -3.64
CA VAL A 143 22.26 13.17 -2.35
C VAL A 143 21.11 12.17 -2.53
N LEU A 144 20.33 12.31 -3.60
CA LEU A 144 19.17 11.46 -3.86
C LEU A 144 19.56 10.10 -4.46
N ILE A 145 20.57 10.06 -5.34
CA ILE A 145 20.98 8.83 -6.02
C ILE A 145 21.80 7.92 -5.07
N PRO A 146 21.57 6.59 -5.06
CA PRO A 146 22.27 5.65 -4.18
C PRO A 146 23.81 5.79 -4.22
N PRO A 147 24.49 5.72 -3.05
CA PRO A 147 25.92 6.01 -2.92
C PRO A 147 26.84 5.09 -3.72
N ASP A 148 26.41 3.85 -3.94
CA ASP A 148 27.09 2.75 -4.62
C ASP A 148 26.70 2.60 -6.10
N SER A 149 25.88 3.51 -6.62
CA SER A 149 25.48 3.49 -8.03
C SER A 149 26.51 4.15 -8.95
N ALA A 150 26.64 3.59 -10.16
CA ALA A 150 27.45 4.20 -11.21
C ALA A 150 26.92 5.59 -11.61
N ASP A 151 25.61 5.82 -11.51
CA ASP A 151 24.97 7.10 -11.83
C ASP A 151 25.43 8.21 -10.88
N ARG A 152 25.59 7.91 -9.59
CA ARG A 152 26.15 8.87 -8.65
C ARG A 152 27.62 9.18 -8.96
N SER A 153 28.42 8.18 -9.31
CA SER A 153 29.81 8.40 -9.72
C SER A 153 29.90 9.31 -10.95
N ARG A 154 29.01 9.12 -11.93
CA ARG A 154 28.90 10.00 -13.11
C ARG A 154 28.53 11.43 -12.73
N LEU A 155 27.56 11.62 -11.84
CA LEU A 155 27.17 12.95 -11.36
C LEU A 155 28.30 13.66 -10.60
N ILE A 156 29.07 12.92 -9.79
CA ILE A 156 30.23 13.49 -9.07
C ILE A 156 31.30 13.97 -10.06
N ALA A 157 31.60 13.18 -11.10
CA ALA A 157 32.52 13.58 -12.16
C ALA A 157 31.99 14.82 -12.92
N TYR A 158 30.71 14.78 -13.31
CA TYR A 158 30.06 15.86 -14.05
C TYR A 158 30.04 17.18 -13.25
N ARG A 159 29.85 17.12 -11.93
CA ARG A 159 29.98 18.29 -11.04
C ARG A 159 31.36 18.95 -11.13
N GLY A 160 32.42 18.15 -11.27
CA GLY A 160 33.78 18.66 -11.45
C GLY A 160 33.92 19.45 -12.75
N GLU A 161 33.34 18.95 -13.85
CA GLU A 161 33.31 19.64 -15.14
C GLU A 161 32.55 20.98 -15.05
N LEU A 162 31.38 20.98 -14.40
CA LEU A 162 30.59 22.19 -14.15
C LEU A 162 31.37 23.26 -13.36
N THR A 163 32.16 22.83 -12.38
CA THR A 163 33.02 23.75 -11.59
C THR A 163 34.06 24.44 -12.49
N GLY A 164 34.61 23.73 -13.47
CA GLY A 164 35.50 24.31 -14.47
C GLY A 164 34.81 25.39 -15.32
N PHE A 165 33.56 25.17 -15.74
CA PHE A 165 32.79 26.18 -16.48
C PHE A 165 32.46 27.41 -15.64
N ILE A 166 32.20 27.23 -14.34
CA ILE A 166 31.96 28.33 -13.39
C ILE A 166 33.24 29.17 -13.20
N GLN A 167 34.39 28.52 -13.03
CA GLN A 167 35.68 29.20 -12.81
C GLN A 167 36.23 29.88 -14.07
N ALA A 168 35.89 29.38 -15.26
CA ALA A 168 36.43 29.86 -16.53
C ALA A 168 35.78 31.15 -17.07
N ARG A 169 34.83 31.80 -16.39
CA ARG A 169 34.09 32.93 -16.98
C ARG A 169 33.87 34.16 -16.08
N THR A 170 33.97 35.30 -16.76
CA THR A 170 33.97 36.71 -16.31
C THR A 170 32.60 37.40 -16.34
N ASN A 171 31.51 36.73 -16.75
CA ASN A 171 30.17 37.32 -16.84
C ASN A 171 29.25 36.80 -15.73
N LEU A 172 29.32 37.48 -14.57
CA LEU A 172 28.50 37.21 -13.37
C LEU A 172 27.01 37.55 -13.58
N GLU A 173 26.69 38.39 -14.57
CA GLU A 173 25.35 38.91 -14.85
C GLU A 173 24.35 37.86 -15.40
N GLN A 174 24.85 36.72 -15.92
CA GLN A 174 24.00 35.65 -16.47
C GLN A 174 23.59 34.58 -15.46
N TRP A 175 24.03 34.69 -14.20
CA TRP A 175 23.61 33.74 -13.17
C TRP A 175 22.21 34.09 -12.72
N SER A 176 21.27 33.19 -12.97
CA SER A 176 20.01 33.25 -12.24
C SER A 176 20.34 33.03 -10.76
N THR A 177 20.11 34.05 -9.94
CA THR A 177 20.37 33.99 -8.49
C THR A 177 19.42 33.01 -7.79
N ILE A 178 18.45 32.46 -8.52
CA ILE A 178 17.38 31.63 -7.98
C ILE A 178 17.18 30.44 -8.93
N CYS A 179 17.79 29.31 -8.58
CA CYS A 179 17.48 28.04 -9.21
C CYS A 179 16.12 27.56 -8.71
N PRO A 180 15.15 27.29 -9.60
CA PRO A 180 13.83 26.83 -9.20
C PRO A 180 13.91 25.57 -8.31
N GLY A 181 13.39 25.68 -7.09
CA GLY A 181 13.38 24.60 -6.11
C GLY A 181 14.69 24.40 -5.32
N GLY A 182 15.64 25.34 -5.36
CA GLY A 182 16.69 25.42 -4.34
C GLY A 182 16.06 25.84 -3.02
N GLN A 183 15.91 24.91 -2.08
CA GLN A 183 15.57 25.27 -0.71
C GLN A 183 16.80 25.93 -0.08
N VAL A 184 16.64 27.17 0.40
CA VAL A 184 17.57 27.88 1.27
C VAL A 184 17.75 27.16 2.60
#